data_AF-A0A2A6R9S4-F1
#
_entry.id   AF-A0A2A6R9S4-F1
#
_cell.length_a   1.000
_cell.length_b   1.000
_cell.length_c   1.000
_cell.angle_alpha   90.00
_cell.angle_beta   90.00
_cell.angle_gamma   90.00
#
_symmetry.space_group_name_H-M   'P 1'
#
loop_
_entity.id
_entity.type
_entity.pdbx_description
1 polymer ?
#
loop_
_entity_poly.entity_id
_entity_poly.type
_entity_poly.pdbx_seq_one_letter_code
_entity_poly.pdbx_strand_id
1 'polypeptide(L)'
;MPSISTGRMIDNGSDPVKGRVVWMPAKSIWITIMTMIAIVGGPLTFSWSAVTVFVLSTAITICLGHSVGMHRLLIHRSFSAPIWLEHLLVYLGTLVGMAGPFGMIYARDIRAWAQRQRDCHDLYAHRRSFFVDAFWQMHCAVALDRPPRFVLEERERGDRFYRLLEATWMAQQIPLGLLLFTLGGLPWLVWGIAVRISVSLTGHWLVGHFAHRDGHQGWSVDDVAVQGYNLPRFGLVTFGESFHGNHHAFPESARLGIEPGQLDLGWHFIRLLAGLGLASAIKLPHTIVQRKGLKRIEISEEAGGAHPVAQH
;
A
#
# COMPACT_ATOMS: atom_id res chain seq x y z
N MET A 1 8.92 6.17 27.79
CA MET A 1 7.62 5.49 27.96
C MET A 1 7.67 4.18 27.20
N PRO A 2 7.02 3.12 27.68
CA PRO A 2 6.96 1.83 26.97
C PRO A 2 6.20 1.99 25.64
N SER A 3 6.60 1.21 24.64
CA SER A 3 5.90 1.09 23.37
C SER A 3 4.54 0.37 23.53
N ILE A 4 3.66 0.53 22.55
CA ILE A 4 2.30 -0.04 22.56
C ILE A 4 2.12 -1.13 21.50
N SER A 5 1.28 -2.12 21.79
CA SER A 5 0.86 -3.15 20.83
C SER A 5 -0.11 -2.59 19.77
N THR A 6 -0.14 -3.19 18.58
CA THR A 6 -1.13 -2.87 17.53
C THR A 6 -1.57 -4.13 16.80
N GLY A 7 -2.84 -4.51 16.92
CA GLY A 7 -3.41 -5.66 16.20
C GLY A 7 -2.54 -6.92 16.33
N ARG A 8 -1.87 -7.29 15.24
CA ARG A 8 -0.99 -8.47 15.12
C ARG A 8 0.44 -8.26 15.64
N MET A 9 0.82 -7.04 16.02
CA MET A 9 2.13 -6.72 16.60
C MET A 9 1.99 -6.58 18.12
N ILE A 10 2.45 -7.61 18.84
CA ILE A 10 2.39 -7.67 20.30
C ILE A 10 3.70 -7.13 20.87
N ASP A 11 3.59 -5.99 21.56
CA ASP A 11 4.71 -5.37 22.25
C ASP A 11 5.00 -6.07 23.58
N ASN A 12 6.28 -6.33 23.84
CA ASN A 12 6.75 -6.81 25.14
C ASN A 12 8.12 -6.18 25.46
N GLY A 13 8.17 -4.85 25.54
CA GLY A 13 9.42 -4.11 25.74
C GLY A 13 10.24 -3.96 24.46
N SER A 14 9.54 -3.85 23.33
CA SER A 14 10.14 -3.67 22.01
C SER A 14 10.72 -2.27 21.84
N ASP A 15 11.57 -2.07 20.85
CA ASP A 15 12.20 -0.79 20.52
C ASP A 15 11.90 -0.43 19.05
N PRO A 16 11.08 0.59 18.78
CA PRO A 16 10.69 0.96 17.42
C PRO A 16 11.76 1.77 16.68
N VAL A 17 12.81 2.22 17.39
CA VAL A 17 13.84 3.12 16.85
C VAL A 17 15.13 2.36 16.56
N LYS A 18 15.62 1.56 17.52
CA LYS A 18 16.93 0.92 17.40
C LYS A 18 16.88 -0.32 16.52
N GLY A 19 17.69 -0.31 15.47
CA GLY A 19 17.87 -1.41 14.55
C GLY A 19 18.82 -1.04 13.43
N ARG A 20 19.08 -2.00 12.55
CA ARG A 20 19.91 -1.81 11.36
C ARG A 20 19.11 -2.05 10.09
N VAL A 21 19.39 -1.25 9.07
CA VAL A 21 18.89 -1.49 7.73
C VAL A 21 19.67 -2.66 7.13
N VAL A 22 18.93 -3.70 6.72
CA VAL A 22 19.48 -4.90 6.11
C VAL A 22 19.02 -4.99 4.66
N TRP A 23 19.95 -5.28 3.77
CA TRP A 23 19.65 -5.51 2.35
C TRP A 23 18.88 -6.82 2.18
N MET A 24 17.89 -6.83 1.28
CA MET A 24 17.07 -7.99 0.94
C MET A 24 17.42 -8.49 -0.46
N PRO A 25 18.30 -9.51 -0.61
CA PRO A 25 18.82 -9.91 -1.91
C PRO A 25 17.73 -10.34 -2.90
N ALA A 26 16.84 -11.25 -2.50
CA ALA A 26 15.79 -11.76 -3.39
C ALA A 26 14.85 -10.67 -3.90
N LYS A 27 14.35 -9.81 -2.99
CA LYS A 27 13.51 -8.65 -3.34
C LYS A 27 14.26 -7.68 -4.25
N SER A 28 15.53 -7.43 -3.97
CA SER A 28 16.35 -6.50 -4.75
C SER A 28 16.62 -6.99 -6.16
N ILE A 29 16.97 -8.27 -6.31
CA ILE A 29 17.17 -8.91 -7.61
C ILE A 29 15.88 -8.84 -8.41
N TRP A 30 14.75 -9.20 -7.80
CA TRP A 30 13.44 -9.13 -8.44
C TRP A 30 13.11 -7.72 -8.97
N ILE A 31 13.17 -6.71 -8.11
CA ILE A 31 12.84 -5.32 -8.48
C ILE A 31 13.79 -4.80 -9.55
N THR A 32 15.09 -5.09 -9.39
CA THR A 32 16.11 -4.65 -10.35
C THR A 32 15.89 -5.28 -11.71
N ILE A 33 15.65 -6.60 -11.80
CA ILE A 33 15.38 -7.28 -13.07
C ILE A 33 14.12 -6.72 -13.73
N MET A 34 13.01 -6.59 -12.99
CA MET A 34 11.77 -6.04 -13.55
C MET A 34 11.98 -4.62 -14.07
N THR A 35 12.69 -3.78 -13.31
CA THR A 35 12.96 -2.38 -13.67
C THR A 35 13.88 -2.29 -14.88
N MET A 36 14.93 -3.10 -14.96
CA MET A 36 15.83 -3.14 -16.11
C MET A 36 15.12 -3.61 -17.38
N ILE A 37 14.27 -4.64 -17.28
CA ILE A 37 13.44 -5.09 -18.41
C ILE A 37 12.45 -3.99 -18.80
N ALA A 38 11.86 -3.26 -17.84
CA ALA A 38 10.95 -2.17 -18.14
C ALA A 38 11.65 -1.00 -18.87
N ILE A 39 12.83 -0.59 -18.41
CA ILE A 39 13.58 0.54 -18.97
C ILE A 39 14.10 0.21 -20.37
N VAL A 40 14.62 -1.00 -20.59
CA VAL A 40 15.20 -1.41 -21.88
C VAL A 40 14.13 -1.97 -22.81
N GLY A 41 13.35 -2.94 -22.34
CA GLY A 41 12.33 -3.61 -23.13
C GLY A 41 11.11 -2.73 -23.41
N GLY A 42 10.71 -1.87 -22.48
CA GLY A 42 9.52 -1.00 -22.65
C GLY A 42 9.55 -0.19 -23.94
N PRO A 43 10.61 0.61 -24.20
CA PRO A 43 10.78 1.34 -25.45
C PRO A 43 10.89 0.44 -26.68
N LEU A 44 11.65 -0.67 -26.57
CA LEU A 44 11.89 -1.59 -27.69
C LEU A 44 10.64 -2.36 -28.12
N THR A 45 9.69 -2.55 -27.21
CA THR A 45 8.45 -3.29 -27.46
C THR A 45 7.21 -2.40 -27.33
N PHE A 46 7.37 -1.08 -27.50
CA PHE A 46 6.25 -0.14 -27.42
C PHE A 46 5.20 -0.45 -28.49
N SER A 47 3.94 -0.51 -28.07
CA SER A 47 2.79 -0.45 -28.96
C SER A 47 1.57 0.04 -28.18
N TRP A 48 0.60 0.64 -28.86
CA TRP A 48 -0.63 1.08 -28.20
C TRP A 48 -1.44 -0.07 -27.57
N SER A 49 -1.37 -1.27 -28.14
CA SER A 49 -1.98 -2.46 -27.54
C SER A 49 -1.25 -2.87 -26.25
N ALA A 50 0.08 -2.79 -26.20
CA ALA A 50 0.87 -3.07 -25.00
C ALA A 50 0.62 -2.03 -23.90
N VAL A 51 0.51 -0.75 -24.25
CA VAL A 51 0.11 0.33 -23.32
C VAL A 51 -1.28 0.06 -22.76
N THR A 52 -2.22 -0.37 -23.59
CA THR A 52 -3.59 -0.70 -23.16
C THR A 52 -3.58 -1.87 -22.17
N VAL A 53 -2.82 -2.94 -22.46
CA VAL A 53 -2.62 -4.06 -21.55
C VAL A 53 -2.03 -3.60 -20.22
N PHE A 54 -0.99 -2.76 -20.26
CA PHE A 54 -0.38 -2.19 -19.06
C PHE A 54 -1.40 -1.39 -18.23
N VAL A 55 -2.16 -0.48 -18.84
CA VAL A 55 -3.17 0.34 -18.13
C VAL A 55 -4.24 -0.54 -17.50
N LEU A 56 -4.82 -1.47 -18.26
CA LEU A 56 -5.89 -2.34 -17.77
C LEU A 56 -5.41 -3.30 -16.67
N SER A 57 -4.27 -3.96 -16.89
CA SER A 57 -3.69 -4.88 -15.90
C SER A 57 -3.23 -4.14 -14.64
N THR A 58 -2.72 -2.90 -14.75
CA THR A 58 -2.42 -2.04 -13.60
C THR A 58 -3.71 -1.68 -12.86
N ALA A 59 -4.75 -1.21 -13.56
CA ALA A 59 -6.01 -0.87 -12.92
C ALA A 59 -6.63 -2.06 -12.17
N ILE A 60 -6.63 -3.26 -12.77
CA ILE A 60 -7.12 -4.48 -12.15
C ILE A 60 -6.26 -4.85 -10.92
N THR A 61 -4.94 -4.94 -11.08
CA THR A 61 -4.07 -5.45 -10.00
C THR A 61 -3.89 -4.45 -8.86
N ILE A 62 -3.89 -3.14 -9.13
CA ILE A 62 -3.74 -2.11 -8.09
C ILE A 62 -5.08 -1.80 -7.41
N CYS A 63 -6.16 -1.58 -8.18
CA CYS A 63 -7.46 -1.26 -7.58
C CYS A 63 -8.07 -2.49 -6.89
N LEU A 64 -8.35 -3.55 -7.65
CA LEU A 64 -9.03 -4.73 -7.12
C LEU A 64 -8.07 -5.56 -6.26
N GLY A 65 -6.84 -5.72 -6.74
CA GLY A 65 -5.84 -6.55 -6.07
C GLY A 65 -5.24 -5.91 -4.82
N HIS A 66 -4.49 -4.81 -4.99
CA HIS A 66 -3.80 -4.17 -3.88
C HIS A 66 -4.77 -3.44 -2.94
N SER A 67 -5.49 -2.44 -3.45
CA SER A 67 -6.32 -1.56 -2.63
C SER A 67 -7.48 -2.31 -1.99
N VAL A 68 -8.27 -3.03 -2.78
CA VAL A 68 -9.45 -3.72 -2.25
C VAL A 68 -9.09 -5.06 -1.61
N GLY A 69 -8.32 -5.91 -2.30
CA GLY A 69 -8.00 -7.27 -1.85
C GLY A 69 -6.98 -7.34 -0.71
N MET A 70 -5.76 -6.88 -0.95
CA MET A 70 -4.68 -6.97 0.05
C MET A 70 -4.90 -5.97 1.18
N HIS A 71 -5.11 -4.70 0.86
CA HIS A 71 -5.14 -3.62 1.84
C HIS A 71 -6.45 -3.64 2.64
N ARG A 72 -7.60 -3.31 2.03
CA ARG A 72 -8.87 -3.17 2.75
C ARG A 72 -9.44 -4.52 3.26
N LEU A 73 -9.40 -5.57 2.44
CA LEU A 73 -10.01 -6.87 2.79
C LEU A 73 -9.09 -7.73 3.68
N LEU A 74 -7.91 -8.11 3.21
CA LEU A 74 -7.03 -9.04 3.93
C LEU A 74 -6.39 -8.39 5.16
N ILE A 75 -5.75 -7.24 4.98
CA ILE A 75 -4.91 -6.61 6.00
C ILE A 75 -5.77 -5.89 7.06
N HIS A 76 -6.74 -5.07 6.62
CA HIS A 76 -7.56 -4.23 7.51
C HIS A 76 -8.89 -4.83 7.92
N ARG A 77 -9.36 -5.90 7.25
CA ARG A 77 -10.67 -6.50 7.51
C ARG A 77 -11.77 -5.44 7.54
N SER A 78 -11.73 -4.54 6.57
CA SER A 78 -12.65 -3.40 6.43
C SER A 78 -14.03 -3.82 5.92
N PHE A 79 -14.15 -5.01 5.35
CA PHE A 79 -15.39 -5.65 4.95
C PHE A 79 -15.16 -7.16 4.87
N SER A 80 -16.24 -7.91 4.69
CA SER A 80 -16.24 -9.36 4.47
C SER A 80 -16.71 -9.68 3.07
N ALA A 81 -16.15 -10.72 2.44
CA ALA A 81 -16.55 -11.22 1.13
C ALA A 81 -16.61 -12.75 1.15
N PRO A 82 -17.35 -13.40 0.21
CA PRO A 82 -17.24 -14.84 0.01
C PRO A 82 -15.78 -15.26 -0.25
N ILE A 83 -15.38 -16.42 0.27
CA ILE A 83 -13.97 -16.84 0.26
C ILE A 83 -13.36 -16.91 -1.15
N TRP A 84 -14.14 -17.31 -2.16
CA TRP A 84 -13.66 -17.35 -3.55
C TRP A 84 -13.31 -15.95 -4.08
N LEU A 85 -14.08 -14.93 -3.69
CA LEU A 85 -13.85 -13.55 -4.08
C LEU A 85 -12.68 -12.97 -3.29
N GLU A 86 -12.59 -13.27 -1.99
CA GLU A 86 -11.43 -12.90 -1.18
C GLU A 86 -10.14 -13.47 -1.78
N HIS A 87 -10.12 -14.76 -2.13
CA HIS A 87 -8.98 -15.41 -2.80
C HIS A 87 -8.66 -14.77 -4.15
N LEU A 88 -9.67 -14.48 -4.98
CA LEU A 88 -9.46 -13.80 -6.26
C LEU A 88 -8.80 -12.43 -6.07
N LEU A 89 -9.32 -11.60 -5.15
CA LEU A 89 -8.80 -10.26 -4.90
C LEU A 89 -7.38 -10.33 -4.30
N VAL A 90 -7.10 -11.26 -3.39
CA VAL A 90 -5.76 -11.47 -2.83
C VAL A 90 -4.78 -11.99 -3.90
N TYR A 91 -5.23 -12.84 -4.82
CA TYR A 91 -4.40 -13.28 -5.96
C TYR A 91 -4.05 -12.11 -6.87
N LEU A 92 -5.02 -11.28 -7.25
CA LEU A 92 -4.78 -10.05 -8.02
C LEU A 92 -3.80 -9.11 -7.30
N GLY A 93 -3.87 -9.03 -5.97
CA GLY A 93 -2.92 -8.25 -5.18
C GLY A 93 -1.51 -8.86 -5.15
N THR A 94 -1.40 -10.18 -5.16
CA THR A 94 -0.11 -10.89 -5.29
C THR A 94 0.53 -10.59 -6.63
N LEU A 95 -0.28 -10.48 -7.70
CA LEU A 95 0.20 -10.13 -9.03
C LEU A 95 0.84 -8.74 -9.10
N VAL A 96 0.63 -7.83 -8.15
CA VAL A 96 1.34 -6.53 -8.09
C VAL A 96 2.86 -6.74 -8.01
N GLY A 97 3.32 -7.87 -7.47
CA GLY A 97 4.73 -8.24 -7.44
C GLY A 97 5.52 -7.58 -6.31
N MET A 98 4.87 -7.27 -5.20
CA MET A 98 5.49 -6.66 -4.02
C MET A 98 5.89 -7.70 -2.96
N ALA A 99 4.95 -8.58 -2.60
CA ALA A 99 5.13 -9.70 -1.68
C ALA A 99 3.90 -10.63 -1.78
N GLY A 100 3.97 -11.80 -1.15
CA GLY A 100 2.80 -12.62 -0.91
C GLY A 100 1.91 -12.10 0.24
N PRO A 101 0.80 -12.78 0.55
CA PRO A 101 -0.17 -12.34 1.55
C PRO A 101 0.43 -12.09 2.94
N PHE A 102 1.30 -12.97 3.44
CA PHE A 102 1.86 -12.84 4.79
C PHE A 102 2.96 -11.78 4.84
N GLY A 103 3.80 -11.72 3.81
CA GLY A 103 4.78 -10.65 3.65
C GLY A 103 4.13 -9.26 3.60
N MET A 104 3.01 -9.14 2.90
CA MET A 104 2.21 -7.90 2.84
C MET A 104 1.60 -7.54 4.21
N ILE A 105 0.99 -8.49 4.91
CA ILE A 105 0.47 -8.26 6.27
C ILE A 105 1.59 -7.80 7.21
N TYR A 106 2.71 -8.53 7.23
CA TYR A 106 3.85 -8.19 8.08
C TYR A 106 4.38 -6.79 7.78
N ALA A 107 4.64 -6.47 6.51
CA ALA A 107 5.21 -5.19 6.09
C ALA A 107 4.30 -4.01 6.43
N ARG A 108 2.97 -4.17 6.33
CA ARG A 108 2.01 -3.15 6.77
C ARG A 108 1.99 -3.05 8.29
N ASP A 109 1.81 -4.17 8.99
CA ASP A 109 1.58 -4.19 10.44
C ASP A 109 2.82 -3.72 11.22
N ILE A 110 4.05 -4.04 10.78
CA ILE A 110 5.27 -3.59 11.47
C ILE A 110 5.47 -2.09 11.32
N ARG A 111 5.16 -1.56 10.12
CA ARG A 111 5.22 -0.12 9.85
C ARG A 111 4.18 0.63 10.67
N ALA A 112 2.93 0.15 10.66
CA ALA A 112 1.85 0.74 11.42
C ALA A 112 2.12 0.70 12.93
N TRP A 113 2.69 -0.40 13.44
CA TRP A 113 3.14 -0.51 14.82
C TRP A 113 4.20 0.55 15.13
N ALA A 114 5.25 0.64 14.32
CA ALA A 114 6.37 1.56 14.55
C ALA A 114 5.92 3.03 14.48
N GLN A 115 5.13 3.39 13.46
CA GLN A 115 4.64 4.76 13.25
C GLN A 115 3.69 5.25 14.36
N ARG A 116 3.03 4.34 15.08
CA ARG A 116 2.13 4.68 16.22
C ARG A 116 2.85 4.81 17.56
N GLN A 117 4.17 4.62 17.59
CA GLN A 117 4.97 4.91 18.78
C GLN A 117 5.28 6.41 18.85
N ARG A 118 5.95 6.90 19.90
CA ARG A 118 6.36 8.32 19.98
C ARG A 118 7.47 8.69 19.00
N ASP A 119 8.31 7.72 18.67
CA ASP A 119 9.34 7.83 17.63
C ASP A 119 9.57 6.46 17.00
N CYS A 120 10.13 6.41 15.80
CA CYS A 120 10.45 5.17 15.11
C CYS A 120 11.63 5.32 14.15
N HIS A 121 12.15 4.17 13.72
CA HIS A 121 13.26 4.10 12.78
C HIS A 121 12.93 4.81 11.46
N ASP A 122 13.90 5.55 10.90
CA ASP A 122 13.70 6.42 9.73
C ASP A 122 13.14 5.72 8.49
N LEU A 123 13.41 4.41 8.34
CA LEU A 123 12.80 3.60 7.28
C LEU A 123 11.28 3.55 7.44
N TYR A 124 10.73 3.31 8.63
CA TYR A 124 9.28 3.32 8.81
C TYR A 124 8.69 4.72 8.68
N ALA A 125 9.46 5.75 9.02
CA ALA A 125 9.03 7.14 8.95
C ALA A 125 9.26 7.84 7.61
N HIS A 126 9.91 7.18 6.63
CA HIS A 126 10.31 7.79 5.36
C HIS A 126 11.16 9.06 5.50
N ARG A 127 11.96 9.19 6.58
CA ARG A 127 12.69 10.44 6.91
C ARG A 127 13.97 10.66 6.10
N ARG A 128 14.54 9.63 5.48
CA ARG A 128 15.78 9.74 4.68
C ARG A 128 15.57 10.42 3.34
N SER A 129 16.60 11.09 2.81
CA SER A 129 16.56 11.78 1.51
C SER A 129 16.03 10.89 0.39
N PHE A 130 15.39 11.48 -0.61
CA PHE A 130 14.64 10.80 -1.68
C PHE A 130 15.27 9.48 -2.18
N PHE A 131 16.51 9.50 -2.67
CA PHE A 131 17.16 8.29 -3.22
C PHE A 131 17.56 7.25 -2.16
N VAL A 132 17.88 7.70 -0.95
CA VAL A 132 18.19 6.78 0.17
C VAL A 132 16.91 6.10 0.64
N ASP A 133 15.81 6.84 0.76
CA ASP A 133 14.50 6.25 1.08
C ASP A 133 14.05 5.31 -0.05
N ALA A 134 14.20 5.69 -1.32
CA ALA A 134 13.93 4.82 -2.47
C ALA A 134 14.65 3.49 -2.34
N PHE A 135 15.96 3.53 -2.12
CA PHE A 135 16.76 2.33 -1.95
C PHE A 135 16.31 1.52 -0.73
N TRP A 136 16.10 2.16 0.43
CA TRP A 136 15.69 1.47 1.65
C TRP A 136 14.33 0.79 1.51
N GLN A 137 13.31 1.48 0.98
CA GLN A 137 11.95 0.95 0.85
C GLN A 137 11.86 -0.17 -0.17
N MET A 138 12.59 -0.06 -1.27
CA MET A 138 12.55 -1.06 -2.35
C MET A 138 13.49 -2.23 -2.09
N HIS A 139 14.67 -2.01 -1.50
CA HIS A 139 15.72 -3.02 -1.44
C HIS A 139 16.05 -3.54 -0.04
N CYS A 140 15.54 -2.90 1.02
CA CYS A 140 15.92 -3.23 2.39
C CYS A 140 14.72 -3.51 3.31
N ALA A 141 15.04 -3.97 4.52
CA ALA A 141 14.17 -4.02 5.68
C ALA A 141 14.93 -3.50 6.92
N VAL A 142 14.23 -3.30 8.04
CA VAL A 142 14.87 -3.02 9.34
C VAL A 142 14.91 -4.30 10.15
N ALA A 143 16.11 -4.68 10.61
CA ALA A 143 16.28 -5.63 11.70
C ALA A 143 16.35 -4.84 13.01
N LEU A 144 15.20 -4.72 13.70
CA LEU A 144 15.14 -4.07 15.01
C LEU A 144 15.90 -4.89 16.05
N ASP A 145 16.55 -4.21 16.98
CA ASP A 145 17.29 -4.86 18.07
C ASP A 145 16.35 -5.59 19.04
N ARG A 146 15.15 -5.02 19.25
CA ARG A 146 14.07 -5.60 20.05
C ARG A 146 12.74 -5.46 19.28
N PRO A 147 12.43 -6.36 18.33
CA PRO A 147 11.20 -6.28 17.55
C PRO A 147 9.96 -6.71 18.36
N PRO A 148 8.76 -6.22 18.03
CA PRO A 148 7.53 -6.76 18.57
C PRO A 148 7.30 -8.18 18.03
N ARG A 149 6.49 -8.97 18.73
CA ARG A 149 6.11 -10.30 18.27
C ARG A 149 4.96 -10.20 17.27
N PHE A 150 5.20 -10.63 16.04
CA PHE A 150 4.17 -10.75 15.01
C PHE A 150 3.33 -12.02 15.20
N VAL A 151 2.01 -11.87 15.20
CA VAL A 151 1.04 -12.97 15.39
C VAL A 151 0.02 -12.93 14.28
N LEU A 152 0.10 -13.88 13.36
CA LEU A 152 -0.96 -14.13 12.39
C LEU A 152 -2.14 -14.82 13.08
N GLU A 153 -3.34 -14.41 12.68
CA GLU A 153 -4.59 -15.08 13.04
C GLU A 153 -4.63 -16.50 12.44
N GLU A 154 -5.28 -17.43 13.14
CA GLU A 154 -5.26 -18.86 12.76
C GLU A 154 -5.93 -19.12 11.41
N ARG A 155 -6.96 -18.33 11.06
CA ARG A 155 -7.65 -18.40 9.78
C ARG A 155 -6.67 -18.16 8.62
N GLU A 156 -5.91 -17.08 8.67
CA GLU A 156 -4.95 -16.69 7.64
C GLU A 156 -3.78 -17.67 7.59
N ARG A 157 -3.27 -18.07 8.76
CA ARG A 157 -2.15 -19.02 8.88
C ARG A 157 -2.51 -20.40 8.31
N GLY A 158 -3.74 -20.85 8.54
CA GLY A 158 -4.26 -22.14 8.08
C GLY A 158 -4.65 -22.20 6.61
N ASP A 159 -4.79 -21.04 5.94
CA ASP A 159 -5.25 -20.98 4.55
C ASP A 159 -4.16 -21.48 3.57
N ARG A 160 -4.43 -22.63 2.93
CA ARG A 160 -3.51 -23.27 1.98
C ARG A 160 -3.26 -22.41 0.74
N PHE A 161 -4.26 -21.66 0.29
CA PHE A 161 -4.13 -20.79 -0.87
C PHE A 161 -3.20 -19.63 -0.56
N TYR A 162 -3.33 -19.00 0.62
CA TYR A 162 -2.40 -17.95 1.05
C TYR A 162 -0.97 -18.44 1.20
N ARG A 163 -0.78 -19.66 1.73
CA ARG A 163 0.56 -20.27 1.82
C ARG A 163 1.17 -20.52 0.45
N LEU A 164 0.38 -20.97 -0.52
CA LEU A 164 0.84 -21.13 -1.91
C LEU A 164 1.27 -19.78 -2.49
N LEU A 165 0.41 -18.76 -2.39
CA LEU A 165 0.73 -17.42 -2.88
C LEU A 165 1.95 -16.83 -2.18
N GLU A 166 2.08 -17.01 -0.87
CA GLU A 166 3.25 -16.57 -0.10
C GLU A 166 4.54 -17.19 -0.61
N ALA A 167 4.56 -18.51 -0.81
CA ALA A 167 5.75 -19.21 -1.26
C ALA A 167 6.13 -18.91 -2.72
N THR A 168 5.16 -18.46 -3.54
CA THR A 168 5.32 -18.40 -5.00
C THR A 168 5.02 -17.04 -5.60
N TRP A 169 4.88 -15.97 -4.81
CA TRP A 169 4.36 -14.67 -5.30
C TRP A 169 5.10 -14.10 -6.52
N MET A 170 6.41 -14.32 -6.64
CA MET A 170 7.17 -13.95 -7.86
C MET A 170 6.81 -14.85 -9.05
N ALA A 171 6.73 -16.16 -8.82
CA ALA A 171 6.38 -17.15 -9.83
C ALA A 171 4.92 -17.06 -10.30
N GLN A 172 4.03 -16.43 -9.51
CA GLN A 172 2.66 -16.13 -9.94
C GLN A 172 2.59 -15.19 -11.17
N GLN A 173 3.69 -14.53 -11.55
CA GLN A 173 3.78 -13.82 -12.82
C GLN A 173 3.86 -14.75 -14.04
N ILE A 174 4.28 -16.01 -13.88
CA ILE A 174 4.50 -16.95 -14.99
C ILE A 174 3.18 -17.26 -15.73
N PRO A 175 2.08 -17.66 -15.07
CA PRO A 175 0.82 -17.92 -15.77
C PRO A 175 0.29 -16.70 -16.53
N LEU A 176 0.34 -15.52 -15.90
CA LEU A 176 -0.08 -14.28 -16.55
C LEU A 176 0.85 -13.91 -17.71
N GLY A 177 2.17 -14.08 -17.53
CA GLY A 177 3.16 -13.80 -18.56
C GLY A 177 3.00 -14.70 -19.79
N LEU A 178 2.77 -15.99 -19.58
CA LEU A 178 2.47 -16.93 -20.67
C LEU A 178 1.20 -16.54 -21.42
N LEU A 179 0.12 -16.21 -20.71
CA LEU A 179 -1.13 -15.75 -21.32
C LEU A 179 -0.93 -14.46 -22.14
N LEU A 180 -0.20 -13.49 -21.60
CA LEU A 180 0.06 -12.23 -22.31
C LEU A 180 0.94 -12.46 -23.54
N PHE A 181 1.94 -13.32 -23.43
CA PHE A 181 2.82 -13.66 -24.55
C PHE A 181 2.07 -14.39 -25.66
N THR A 182 1.16 -15.32 -25.34
CA THR A 182 0.37 -16.01 -26.37
C THR A 182 -0.60 -15.09 -27.08
N LEU A 183 -1.16 -14.08 -26.40
CA LEU A 183 -2.15 -13.17 -26.97
C LEU A 183 -1.56 -12.00 -27.75
N GLY A 184 -0.40 -11.47 -27.34
CA GLY A 184 0.19 -10.29 -27.99
C GLY A 184 1.71 -10.25 -27.99
N GLY A 185 2.34 -11.41 -27.83
CA GLY A 185 3.78 -11.59 -27.97
C GLY A 185 4.60 -10.86 -26.90
N LEU A 186 5.85 -10.59 -27.26
CA LEU A 186 6.80 -9.92 -26.38
C LEU A 186 6.33 -8.53 -25.89
N PRO A 187 5.67 -7.67 -26.71
CA PRO A 187 5.12 -6.40 -26.23
C PRO A 187 4.18 -6.55 -25.03
N TRP A 188 3.23 -7.48 -25.09
CA TRP A 188 2.26 -7.68 -24.00
C TRP A 188 2.93 -8.26 -22.76
N LEU A 189 3.87 -9.19 -22.93
CA LEU A 189 4.65 -9.74 -21.82
C LEU A 189 5.45 -8.66 -21.08
N VAL A 190 6.23 -7.85 -21.82
CA VAL A 190 7.10 -6.82 -21.23
C VAL A 190 6.25 -5.75 -20.54
N TRP A 191 5.19 -5.26 -21.19
CA TRP A 191 4.37 -4.18 -20.64
C TRP A 191 3.45 -4.65 -19.51
N GLY A 192 2.81 -5.81 -19.66
CA GLY A 192 1.89 -6.35 -18.67
C GLY A 192 2.56 -6.99 -17.45
N ILE A 193 3.85 -7.33 -17.53
CA ILE A 193 4.63 -7.84 -16.40
C ILE A 193 5.65 -6.82 -15.93
N ALA A 194 6.74 -6.61 -16.66
CA ALA A 194 7.89 -5.85 -16.17
C ALA A 194 7.58 -4.35 -16.00
N VAL A 195 6.98 -3.71 -17.00
CA VAL A 195 6.60 -2.28 -16.90
C VAL A 195 5.55 -2.09 -15.82
N ARG A 196 4.49 -2.92 -15.81
CA ARG A 196 3.46 -2.91 -14.76
C ARG A 196 4.05 -2.99 -13.36
N ILE A 197 4.87 -4.01 -13.08
CA ILE A 197 5.45 -4.22 -11.74
C ILE A 197 6.34 -3.03 -11.36
N SER A 198 7.22 -2.61 -12.27
CA SER A 198 8.18 -1.52 -11.99
C SER A 198 7.48 -0.20 -11.68
N VAL A 199 6.49 0.18 -12.50
CA VAL A 199 5.69 1.39 -12.28
C VAL A 199 4.85 1.25 -11.01
N SER A 200 4.24 0.09 -10.77
CA SER A 200 3.43 -0.14 -9.58
C SER A 200 4.23 -0.02 -8.29
N LEU A 201 5.38 -0.69 -8.19
CA LEU A 201 6.22 -0.65 -6.99
C LEU A 201 6.78 0.74 -6.75
N THR A 202 7.25 1.41 -7.80
CA THR A 202 7.72 2.80 -7.72
C THR A 202 6.58 3.73 -7.28
N GLY A 203 5.39 3.57 -7.84
CA GLY A 203 4.20 4.36 -7.49
C GLY A 203 3.80 4.19 -6.02
N HIS A 204 3.77 2.97 -5.50
CA HIS A 204 3.50 2.72 -4.08
C HIS A 204 4.54 3.38 -3.18
N TRP A 205 5.82 3.27 -3.55
CA TRP A 205 6.88 3.94 -2.81
C TRP A 205 6.71 5.47 -2.84
N LEU A 206 6.44 6.08 -4.00
CA LEU A 206 6.23 7.52 -4.13
C LEU A 206 5.07 8.00 -3.24
N VAL A 207 3.93 7.28 -3.25
CA VAL A 207 2.82 7.59 -2.34
C VAL A 207 3.29 7.53 -0.89
N GLY A 208 3.95 6.44 -0.49
CA GLY A 208 4.48 6.31 0.88
C GLY A 208 5.50 7.40 1.25
N HIS A 209 6.38 7.78 0.33
CA HIS A 209 7.41 8.79 0.56
C HIS A 209 6.81 10.16 0.82
N PHE A 210 5.90 10.62 -0.05
CA PHE A 210 5.30 11.94 0.07
C PHE A 210 4.24 11.98 1.16
N ALA A 211 3.42 10.93 1.31
CA ALA A 211 2.30 10.91 2.23
C ALA A 211 2.69 10.71 3.71
N HIS A 212 3.95 10.41 4.04
CA HIS A 212 4.42 10.31 5.44
C HIS A 212 5.29 11.49 5.89
N ARG A 213 5.42 12.55 5.07
CA ARG A 213 6.30 13.68 5.38
C ARG A 213 5.53 14.91 5.77
N ASP A 214 4.80 15.48 4.83
CA ASP A 214 4.01 16.70 5.02
C ASP A 214 2.97 16.83 3.90
N GLY A 215 1.93 17.63 4.12
CA GLY A 215 0.92 17.94 3.12
C GLY A 215 -0.47 18.18 3.69
N HIS A 216 -1.47 17.98 2.85
CA HIS A 216 -2.87 18.18 3.22
C HIS A 216 -3.35 17.06 4.14
N GLN A 217 -3.91 17.37 5.30
CA GLN A 217 -4.58 16.40 6.18
C GLN A 217 -5.83 17.03 6.79
N GLY A 218 -6.93 16.28 6.83
CA GLY A 218 -8.16 16.69 7.53
C GLY A 218 -8.24 16.20 8.98
N TRP A 219 -7.31 15.30 9.35
CA TRP A 219 -7.33 14.57 10.61
C TRP A 219 -5.89 14.37 11.10
N SER A 220 -5.66 14.53 12.40
CA SER A 220 -4.38 14.24 13.04
C SER A 220 -4.57 13.26 14.20
N VAL A 221 -3.53 12.53 14.56
CA VAL A 221 -3.53 11.64 15.74
C VAL A 221 -2.44 12.10 16.70
N ASP A 222 -2.77 12.41 17.95
CA ASP A 222 -1.77 12.80 18.96
C ASP A 222 -0.81 11.63 19.29
N ASP A 223 0.39 11.97 19.80
CA ASP A 223 1.36 11.04 20.36
C ASP A 223 1.88 9.93 19.42
N VAL A 224 1.84 10.15 18.10
CA VAL A 224 2.42 9.23 17.09
C VAL A 224 3.70 9.81 16.45
N ALA A 225 4.58 8.93 16.00
CA ALA A 225 5.89 9.26 15.43
C ALA A 225 5.76 9.87 14.03
N VAL A 226 4.68 9.53 13.33
CA VAL A 226 4.44 9.84 11.92
C VAL A 226 2.97 10.10 11.69
N GLN A 227 2.64 11.27 11.13
CA GLN A 227 1.31 11.56 10.57
C GLN A 227 1.22 11.03 9.13
N GLY A 228 -0.02 10.80 8.69
CA GLY A 228 -0.31 10.60 7.28
C GLY A 228 -0.84 11.87 6.64
N TYR A 229 -0.52 12.09 5.38
CA TYR A 229 -0.96 13.23 4.59
C TYR A 229 -1.61 12.76 3.30
N ASN A 230 -2.70 13.40 2.92
CA ASN A 230 -3.40 13.14 1.66
C ASN A 230 -2.62 13.78 0.50
N LEU A 231 -2.62 13.11 -0.64
CA LEU A 231 -2.16 13.63 -1.93
C LEU A 231 -3.41 13.79 -2.85
N PRO A 232 -4.20 14.87 -2.73
CA PRO A 232 -5.58 14.90 -3.24
C PRO A 232 -5.73 14.73 -4.75
N ARG A 233 -4.69 15.10 -5.51
CA ARG A 233 -4.66 15.02 -6.97
C ARG A 233 -4.38 13.61 -7.50
N PHE A 234 -4.04 12.66 -6.64
CA PHE A 234 -3.62 11.31 -7.03
C PHE A 234 -4.68 10.23 -6.78
N GLY A 235 -5.89 10.61 -6.35
CA GLY A 235 -6.97 9.66 -6.06
C GLY A 235 -7.33 8.75 -7.25
N LEU A 236 -7.31 9.30 -8.47
CA LEU A 236 -7.59 8.54 -9.70
C LEU A 236 -6.53 7.46 -9.96
N VAL A 237 -5.24 7.84 -9.91
CA VAL A 237 -4.11 6.96 -10.28
C VAL A 237 -3.81 5.93 -9.19
N THR A 238 -4.08 6.28 -7.93
CA THR A 238 -3.86 5.41 -6.77
C THR A 238 -5.13 4.68 -6.33
N PHE A 239 -6.24 4.90 -7.04
CA PHE A 239 -7.54 4.29 -6.74
C PHE A 239 -8.05 4.57 -5.31
N GLY A 240 -7.68 5.73 -4.75
CA GLY A 240 -8.04 6.18 -3.40
C GLY A 240 -6.94 6.00 -2.35
N GLU A 241 -5.87 5.25 -2.63
CA GLU A 241 -4.77 5.01 -1.67
C GLU A 241 -3.98 6.30 -1.34
N SER A 242 -4.08 7.34 -2.17
CA SER A 242 -3.47 8.65 -1.90
C SER A 242 -4.12 9.42 -0.75
N PHE A 243 -5.30 9.03 -0.26
CA PHE A 243 -5.93 9.62 0.93
C PHE A 243 -5.35 9.00 2.21
N HIS A 244 -4.03 9.10 2.30
CA HIS A 244 -3.23 8.40 3.30
C HIS A 244 -3.43 8.97 4.71
N GLY A 245 -3.63 10.27 4.84
CA GLY A 245 -3.95 10.90 6.14
C GLY A 245 -5.28 10.41 6.69
N ASN A 246 -6.30 10.29 5.84
CA ASN A 246 -7.57 9.70 6.22
C ASN A 246 -7.42 8.23 6.61
N HIS A 247 -6.62 7.47 5.86
CA HIS A 247 -6.30 6.08 6.19
C HIS A 247 -5.60 5.96 7.56
N HIS A 248 -4.64 6.83 7.83
CA HIS A 248 -3.96 6.88 9.11
C HIS A 248 -4.89 7.24 10.27
N ALA A 249 -5.88 8.11 10.05
CA ALA A 249 -6.92 8.41 11.03
C ALA A 249 -7.87 7.21 11.25
N PHE A 250 -8.36 6.59 10.19
CA PHE A 250 -9.39 5.55 10.20
C PHE A 250 -8.93 4.27 9.48
N PRO A 251 -7.95 3.52 10.05
CA PRO A 251 -7.27 2.44 9.33
C PRO A 251 -8.20 1.31 8.91
N GLU A 252 -9.23 1.04 9.71
CA GLU A 252 -10.15 -0.06 9.43
C GLU A 252 -11.26 0.34 8.46
N SER A 253 -11.35 1.60 8.04
CA SER A 253 -12.39 2.03 7.13
C SER A 253 -12.18 1.47 5.72
N ALA A 254 -13.26 0.95 5.13
CA ALA A 254 -13.31 0.57 3.73
C ALA A 254 -13.27 1.79 2.78
N ARG A 255 -13.48 3.00 3.29
CA ARG A 255 -13.52 4.25 2.54
C ARG A 255 -12.33 5.13 2.94
N LEU A 256 -11.37 5.28 2.04
CA LEU A 256 -10.19 6.11 2.23
C LEU A 256 -10.47 7.57 1.85
N GLY A 257 -11.24 7.80 0.79
CA GLY A 257 -11.71 9.14 0.40
C GLY A 257 -12.91 9.59 1.25
N ILE A 258 -12.64 10.21 2.40
CA ILE A 258 -13.66 10.57 3.41
C ILE A 258 -14.29 11.94 3.10
N GLU A 259 -13.48 12.91 2.71
CA GLU A 259 -13.91 14.30 2.49
C GLU A 259 -14.54 14.48 1.09
N PRO A 260 -15.37 15.52 0.88
CA PRO A 260 -15.90 15.84 -0.45
C PRO A 260 -14.79 16.05 -1.50
N GLY A 261 -15.03 15.60 -2.74
CA GLY A 261 -14.07 15.72 -3.84
C GLY A 261 -12.94 14.67 -3.84
N GLN A 262 -12.87 13.80 -2.83
CA GLN A 262 -11.86 12.75 -2.76
C GLN A 262 -12.28 11.50 -3.55
N LEU A 263 -11.68 11.32 -4.74
CA LEU A 263 -12.00 10.20 -5.63
C LEU A 263 -11.36 8.87 -5.18
N ASP A 264 -12.17 7.98 -4.62
CA ASP A 264 -11.76 6.67 -4.12
C ASP A 264 -12.41 5.53 -4.93
N LEU A 265 -11.73 5.11 -6.01
CA LEU A 265 -12.24 4.05 -6.89
C LEU A 265 -12.33 2.68 -6.20
N GLY A 266 -11.44 2.38 -5.25
CA GLY A 266 -11.55 1.16 -4.44
C GLY A 266 -12.83 1.13 -3.61
N TRP A 267 -13.25 2.28 -3.06
CA TRP A 267 -14.51 2.40 -2.32
C TRP A 267 -15.71 2.22 -3.24
N HIS A 268 -15.69 2.84 -4.42
CA HIS A 268 -16.75 2.65 -5.42
C HIS A 268 -16.88 1.18 -5.82
N PHE A 269 -15.76 0.46 -5.98
CA PHE A 269 -15.79 -0.97 -6.24
C PHE A 269 -16.37 -1.79 -5.07
N ILE A 270 -16.01 -1.49 -3.82
CA ILE A 270 -16.61 -2.14 -2.64
C ILE A 270 -18.12 -1.89 -2.58
N ARG A 271 -18.58 -0.66 -2.89
CA ARG A 271 -20.01 -0.35 -2.97
C ARG A 271 -20.72 -1.14 -4.05
N LEU A 272 -20.09 -1.34 -5.21
CA LEU A 272 -20.63 -2.20 -6.26
C LEU A 272 -20.78 -3.65 -5.75
N LEU A 273 -19.74 -4.20 -5.13
CA LEU A 273 -19.80 -5.54 -4.52
C LEU A 273 -20.90 -5.64 -3.47
N ALA A 274 -21.08 -4.61 -2.64
CA ALA A 274 -22.15 -4.55 -1.64
C ALA A 274 -23.54 -4.58 -2.28
N GLY A 275 -23.74 -3.80 -3.35
CA GLY A 275 -24.99 -3.81 -4.13
C GLY A 275 -25.30 -5.15 -4.80
N LEU A 276 -24.26 -5.94 -5.08
CA LEU A 276 -24.37 -7.30 -5.61
C LEU A 276 -24.49 -8.38 -4.50
N GLY A 277 -24.49 -8.00 -3.22
CA GLY A 277 -24.51 -8.94 -2.09
C GLY A 277 -23.18 -9.69 -1.86
N LEU A 278 -22.09 -9.25 -2.49
CA LEU A 278 -20.76 -9.86 -2.42
C LEU A 278 -19.83 -9.21 -1.37
N ALA A 279 -20.22 -8.08 -0.79
CA ALA A 279 -19.52 -7.44 0.32
C ALA A 279 -20.50 -7.13 1.47
N SER A 280 -20.09 -7.46 2.69
CA SER A 280 -20.85 -7.24 3.93
C SER A 280 -19.94 -6.77 5.07
N ALA A 281 -20.51 -6.47 6.25
CA ALA A 281 -19.76 -6.01 7.42
C ALA A 281 -18.81 -4.82 7.13
N ILE A 282 -19.26 -3.90 6.28
CA ILE A 282 -18.45 -2.78 5.79
C ILE A 282 -18.23 -1.76 6.91
N LYS A 283 -16.97 -1.53 7.24
CA LYS A 283 -16.53 -0.58 8.26
C LYS A 283 -16.35 0.82 7.66
N LEU A 284 -16.97 1.81 8.28
CA LEU A 284 -16.87 3.22 7.93
C LEU A 284 -16.32 4.03 9.12
N PRO A 285 -15.85 5.28 8.91
CA PRO A 285 -15.23 6.06 9.97
C PRO A 285 -16.11 6.22 11.22
N HIS A 286 -17.44 6.28 11.06
CA HIS A 286 -18.40 6.42 12.16
C HIS A 286 -18.80 5.08 12.82
N THR A 287 -18.43 3.93 12.23
CA THR A 287 -18.77 2.60 12.77
C THR A 287 -17.58 1.92 13.45
N ILE A 288 -16.37 2.45 13.28
CA ILE A 288 -15.15 1.89 13.88
C ILE A 288 -14.84 2.58 15.20
N VAL A 289 -14.08 1.88 16.05
CA VAL A 289 -13.57 2.47 17.29
C VAL A 289 -12.58 3.57 16.93
N GLN A 290 -12.86 4.79 17.41
CA GLN A 290 -11.99 5.93 17.20
C GLN A 290 -10.65 5.72 17.90
N ARG A 291 -9.57 6.12 17.23
CA ARG A 291 -8.24 6.09 17.85
C ARG A 291 -8.17 7.15 18.96
N LYS A 292 -7.48 6.81 20.05
CA LYS A 292 -7.12 7.79 21.07
C LYS A 292 -6.27 8.91 20.43
N GLY A 293 -6.56 10.15 20.79
CA GLY A 293 -5.83 11.32 20.27
C GLY A 293 -6.23 11.76 18.86
N LEU A 294 -7.24 11.13 18.24
CA LEU A 294 -7.73 11.57 16.94
C LEU A 294 -8.41 12.94 17.06
N LYS A 295 -8.03 13.88 16.18
CA LYS A 295 -8.57 15.23 16.08
C LYS A 295 -8.89 15.56 14.63
N ARG A 296 -9.96 16.33 14.43
CA ARG A 296 -10.22 16.98 13.14
C ARG A 296 -9.38 18.23 13.06
N ILE A 297 -8.72 18.45 11.93
CA ILE A 297 -8.01 19.69 11.66
C ILE A 297 -9.00 20.63 10.98
N GLU A 298 -9.28 21.75 11.61
CA GLU A 298 -10.03 22.83 10.97
C GLU A 298 -9.15 23.41 9.86
N ILE A 299 -9.61 23.29 8.62
CA ILE A 299 -8.98 23.98 7.51
C ILE A 299 -9.37 25.44 7.67
N SER A 300 -8.49 26.27 8.22
CA SER A 300 -8.65 27.71 8.16
C SER A 300 -8.72 28.11 6.68
N GLU A 301 -9.74 28.87 6.28
CA GLU A 301 -9.94 29.36 4.90
C GLU A 301 -8.85 30.34 4.41
N GLU A 302 -7.73 30.48 5.12
CA GLU A 302 -6.63 31.38 4.78
C GLU A 302 -5.63 30.72 3.81
N ALA A 303 -6.06 30.49 2.57
CA ALA A 303 -5.15 30.35 1.43
C ALA A 303 -5.74 30.94 0.14
N GLY A 304 -6.66 31.90 0.28
CA GLY A 304 -7.19 32.70 -0.81
C GLY A 304 -6.76 34.16 -0.67
N GLY A 305 -5.57 34.50 -1.16
CA GLY A 305 -5.19 35.89 -1.44
C GLY A 305 -4.13 36.49 -0.52
N ALA A 306 -2.89 36.52 -1.03
CA ALA A 306 -2.00 37.68 -1.04
C ALA A 306 -0.59 37.18 -1.40
N HIS A 307 -0.18 37.38 -2.65
CA HIS A 307 1.24 37.45 -2.95
C HIS A 307 1.80 38.68 -2.23
N PRO A 308 2.82 38.56 -1.36
CA PRO A 308 3.59 39.72 -0.97
C PRO A 308 4.38 40.15 -2.20
N VAL A 309 4.05 41.34 -2.69
CA VAL A 309 4.90 42.08 -3.62
C VAL A 309 6.26 42.23 -2.92
N ALA A 310 7.29 41.63 -3.50
CA ALA A 310 8.65 41.86 -3.07
C ALA A 310 8.99 43.34 -3.31
N GLN A 311 9.26 44.08 -2.24
CA GLN A 311 9.98 45.33 -2.31
C GLN A 311 11.45 45.06 -1.98
N HIS A 312 12.29 45.55 -2.89
CA HIS A 312 13.75 45.68 -2.87
C HIS A 312 14.60 44.47 -3.28
#